data_AF-A0A1B8DMD6-F1
#
_entry.id   AF-A0A1B8DMD6-F1
#
_cell.length_a   1.000
_cell.length_b   1.000
_cell.length_c   1.000
_cell.angle_alpha   90.00
_cell.angle_beta   90.00
_cell.angle_gamma   90.00
#
_symmetry.space_group_name_H-M   'P 1'
#
loop_
_entity.id
_entity.type
_entity.pdbx_description
1 polymer ?
#
loop_
_entity_poly.entity_id
_entity_poly.type
_entity_poly.pdbx_seq_one_letter_code
_entity_poly.pdbx_strand_id
1 'polypeptide(L)'
;MPIPRFYLATLEEVWQSVNDGLEALLVSRGATSREKLDTVAAKSGSLDDRFLPSKKRPTHRTGMFDFFGAKADSIDWCRDRLKTLIRDTDAARAKYHGGGYKKVNAAFIEFLTQSAAQGAYQTLSHYQGLHMSPRYIGMHPNEIVWGSLGISWWQKVVRRYTVQAFITALIIFWTILVAGVGLISNIPQLAKISCFWSSTICPLVHHHPRPSQDLRRAHFSARRAIHSECILFLPGRTGLLGCNTWFGRVVRR
;
A
#
# COMPACT_ATOMS: atom_id res chain seq x y z
N MET A 1 -57.91 38.66 16.37
CA MET A 1 -58.96 37.85 17.02
C MET A 1 -58.31 36.67 17.70
N PRO A 2 -58.46 36.48 19.02
CA PRO A 2 -57.92 35.31 19.71
C PRO A 2 -58.76 34.07 19.34
N ILE A 3 -58.10 32.99 18.92
CA ILE A 3 -58.75 31.71 18.64
C ILE A 3 -59.27 31.15 19.98
N PRO A 4 -60.54 30.70 20.07
CA PRO A 4 -61.11 30.19 21.31
C PRO A 4 -60.28 29.02 21.87
N ARG A 5 -59.89 29.11 23.16
CA ARG A 5 -59.13 28.08 23.89
C ARG A 5 -59.70 26.65 23.77
N PHE A 6 -61.00 26.55 23.49
CA PHE A 6 -61.70 25.27 23.29
C PHE A 6 -61.19 24.48 22.08
N TYR A 7 -60.78 25.17 20.99
CA TYR A 7 -60.23 24.51 19.80
C TYR A 7 -58.80 24.01 19.97
N LEU A 8 -58.03 24.61 20.89
CA LEU A 8 -56.65 24.19 21.15
C LEU A 8 -56.60 22.93 22.02
N ALA A 9 -57.55 22.75 22.95
CA ALA A 9 -57.64 21.54 23.77
C ALA A 9 -57.98 20.30 22.93
N THR A 10 -58.91 20.43 21.98
CA THR A 10 -59.29 19.31 21.11
C THR A 10 -58.18 18.93 20.11
N LEU A 11 -57.37 19.89 19.67
CA LEU A 11 -56.23 19.61 18.80
C LEU A 11 -55.10 18.88 19.53
N GLU A 12 -54.83 19.22 20.80
CA GLU A 12 -53.80 18.54 21.60
C GLU A 12 -54.20 17.09 21.90
N GLU A 13 -55.48 16.86 22.24
CA GLU A 13 -56.03 15.51 22.46
C GLU A 13 -55.99 14.63 21.20
N VAL A 14 -56.30 15.21 20.04
CA VAL A 14 -56.20 14.51 18.75
C VAL A 14 -54.74 14.20 18.42
N TRP A 15 -53.82 15.13 18.68
CA TRP A 15 -52.39 14.93 18.43
C TRP A 15 -51.81 13.81 19.30
N GLN A 16 -52.17 13.77 20.59
CA GLN A 16 -51.77 12.69 21.50
C GLN A 16 -52.37 11.33 21.11
N SER A 17 -53.65 11.27 20.76
CA SER A 17 -54.31 10.04 20.29
C SER A 17 -53.67 9.47 19.02
N VAL A 18 -53.29 10.34 18.07
CA VAL A 18 -52.57 9.93 16.86
C VAL A 18 -51.18 9.40 17.19
N ASN A 19 -50.46 10.05 18.11
CA ASN A 19 -49.11 9.64 18.49
C ASN A 19 -49.11 8.29 19.23
N ASP A 20 -50.07 8.08 20.15
CA ASP A 20 -50.24 6.81 20.85
C ASP A 20 -50.64 5.67 19.89
N GLY A 21 -51.52 5.97 18.92
CA GLY A 21 -51.88 5.03 17.87
C GLY A 21 -50.69 4.65 16.97
N LEU A 22 -49.81 5.62 16.66
CA LEU A 22 -48.61 5.39 15.88
C LEU A 22 -47.61 4.49 16.64
N GLU A 23 -47.38 4.75 17.93
CA GLU A 23 -46.50 3.93 18.76
C GLU A 23 -47.02 2.50 18.90
N ALA A 24 -48.32 2.30 19.11
CA ALA A 24 -48.94 0.97 19.14
C ALA A 24 -48.77 0.22 17.80
N LEU A 25 -48.86 0.93 16.67
CA LEU A 25 -48.61 0.36 15.34
C LEU A 25 -47.13 0.02 15.12
N LEU A 26 -46.19 0.82 15.61
CA LEU A 26 -44.76 0.53 15.53
C LEU A 26 -44.39 -0.69 16.39
N VAL A 27 -44.94 -0.78 17.59
CA VAL A 27 -44.74 -1.93 18.50
C VAL A 27 -45.32 -3.21 17.90
N SER A 28 -46.55 -3.18 17.37
CA SER A 28 -47.18 -4.36 16.75
C SER A 28 -46.44 -4.81 15.47
N ARG A 29 -45.99 -3.86 14.63
CA ARG A 29 -45.11 -4.15 13.47
C ARG A 29 -43.76 -4.73 13.89
N GLY A 30 -43.20 -4.24 15.00
CA GLY A 30 -41.98 -4.76 15.60
C GLY A 30 -42.14 -6.18 16.15
N ALA A 31 -43.25 -6.46 16.85
CA ALA A 31 -43.58 -7.76 17.41
C ALA A 31 -43.78 -8.81 16.31
N THR A 32 -44.58 -8.49 15.29
CA THR A 32 -44.78 -9.36 14.11
C THR A 32 -43.48 -9.60 13.35
N SER A 33 -42.61 -8.59 13.24
CA SER A 33 -41.28 -8.77 12.63
C SER A 33 -40.37 -9.69 13.47
N ARG A 34 -40.38 -9.55 14.80
CA ARG A 34 -39.59 -10.41 15.71
C ARG A 34 -40.06 -11.86 15.69
N GLU A 35 -41.37 -12.10 15.72
CA GLU A 35 -41.94 -13.46 15.61
C GLU A 35 -41.54 -14.12 14.28
N LYS A 36 -41.55 -13.35 13.18
CA LYS A 36 -41.09 -13.84 11.88
C LYS A 36 -39.59 -14.17 11.86
N LEU A 37 -38.77 -13.45 12.62
CA LEU A 37 -37.33 -13.75 12.75
C LEU A 37 -37.09 -14.96 13.65
N ASP A 38 -37.87 -15.11 14.72
CA ASP A 38 -37.77 -16.23 15.67
C ASP A 38 -38.19 -17.55 15.02
N THR A 39 -39.24 -17.53 14.20
CA THR A 39 -39.66 -18.71 13.41
C THR A 39 -38.63 -19.09 12.32
N VAL A 40 -37.88 -18.13 11.79
CA VAL A 40 -36.78 -18.40 10.84
C VAL A 40 -35.58 -19.00 11.56
N ALA A 41 -35.20 -18.46 12.71
CA ALA A 41 -34.13 -19.00 13.54
C ALA A 41 -34.43 -20.42 14.05
N ALA A 42 -35.69 -20.68 14.45
CA ALA A 42 -36.12 -22.01 14.87
C ALA A 42 -36.06 -23.04 13.74
N LYS A 43 -36.27 -22.63 12.49
CA LYS A 43 -36.19 -23.51 11.31
C LYS A 43 -34.76 -23.82 10.88
N SER A 44 -33.84 -22.88 11.04
CA SER A 44 -32.45 -23.04 10.61
C SER A 44 -31.50 -23.56 11.71
N GLY A 45 -31.97 -23.63 12.95
CA GLY A 45 -31.21 -24.19 14.08
C GLY A 45 -30.07 -23.30 14.59
N SER A 46 -29.90 -22.10 14.04
CA SER A 46 -28.88 -21.13 14.44
C SER A 46 -29.51 -19.81 14.88
N LEU A 47 -29.08 -19.31 16.05
CA LEU A 47 -29.51 -18.02 16.60
C LEU A 47 -29.17 -16.84 15.68
N ASP A 48 -28.16 -17.00 14.81
CA ASP A 48 -27.70 -15.93 13.91
C ASP A 48 -28.68 -15.67 12.76
N ASP A 49 -29.45 -16.67 12.35
CA ASP A 49 -30.47 -16.52 11.31
C ASP A 49 -31.64 -15.65 11.74
N ARG A 50 -31.78 -15.41 13.05
CA ARG A 50 -32.70 -14.42 13.61
C ARG A 50 -32.38 -13.01 13.09
N PHE A 51 -31.11 -12.69 12.89
CA PHE A 51 -30.69 -11.34 12.50
C PHE A 51 -30.31 -11.27 11.03
N LEU A 52 -29.61 -12.29 10.51
CA LEU A 52 -29.23 -12.39 9.11
C LEU A 52 -29.52 -13.79 8.56
N PRO A 53 -30.50 -13.94 7.65
CA PRO A 53 -30.81 -15.25 7.08
C PRO A 53 -29.63 -15.75 6.24
N SER A 54 -29.30 -17.02 6.38
CA SER A 54 -28.17 -17.70 5.71
C SER A 54 -28.06 -17.41 4.21
N LYS A 55 -29.19 -17.27 3.50
CA LYS A 55 -29.22 -16.99 2.05
C LYS A 55 -28.69 -15.60 1.66
N LYS A 56 -28.71 -14.62 2.57
CA LYS A 56 -28.21 -13.26 2.32
C LYS A 56 -26.74 -13.08 2.73
N ARG A 57 -26.11 -14.11 3.30
CA ARG A 57 -24.74 -14.02 3.80
C ARG A 57 -23.74 -14.05 2.64
N PRO A 58 -22.62 -13.31 2.74
CA PRO A 58 -21.58 -13.34 1.73
C PRO A 58 -20.91 -14.73 1.72
N THR A 59 -20.69 -15.26 0.52
CA THR A 59 -19.99 -16.54 0.31
C THR A 59 -18.70 -16.30 -0.44
N HIS A 60 -17.67 -17.08 -0.14
CA HIS A 60 -16.40 -17.09 -0.86
C HIS A 60 -15.98 -18.54 -1.15
N ARG A 61 -15.04 -18.74 -2.09
CA ARG A 61 -14.44 -20.04 -2.35
C ARG A 61 -13.14 -20.18 -1.57
N THR A 62 -12.94 -21.36 -1.01
CA THR A 62 -11.81 -21.64 -0.10
C THR A 62 -10.49 -21.90 -0.81
N GLY A 63 -10.48 -22.10 -2.13
CA GLY A 63 -9.26 -22.45 -2.87
C GLY A 63 -8.49 -21.25 -3.40
N MET A 64 -7.42 -21.57 -4.13
CA MET A 64 -6.46 -20.61 -4.63
C MET A 64 -7.13 -19.58 -5.57
N PHE A 65 -6.91 -18.29 -5.28
CA PHE A 65 -7.46 -17.15 -6.04
C PHE A 65 -9.00 -17.13 -6.17
N ASP A 66 -9.75 -17.73 -5.24
CA ASP A 66 -11.23 -17.78 -5.28
C ASP A 66 -11.80 -18.52 -6.51
N PHE A 67 -10.96 -19.09 -7.37
CA PHE A 67 -11.39 -19.78 -8.60
C PHE A 67 -11.70 -21.26 -8.37
N PHE A 68 -11.01 -21.88 -7.42
CA PHE A 68 -11.14 -23.32 -7.14
C PHE A 68 -11.67 -23.55 -5.72
N GLY A 69 -12.33 -24.69 -5.50
CA GLY A 69 -12.81 -25.11 -4.17
C GLY A 69 -14.30 -24.92 -3.92
N ALA A 70 -14.73 -25.40 -2.75
CA ALA A 70 -16.12 -25.34 -2.30
C ALA A 70 -16.52 -23.91 -1.94
N LYS A 71 -17.78 -23.55 -2.23
CA LYS A 71 -18.38 -22.31 -1.75
C LYS A 71 -18.70 -22.47 -0.27
N ALA A 72 -18.07 -21.67 0.57
CA ALA A 72 -18.31 -21.64 2.01
C ALA A 72 -18.96 -20.31 2.41
N ASP A 73 -19.80 -20.33 3.45
CA ASP A 73 -20.23 -19.11 4.13
C ASP A 73 -19.00 -18.49 4.83
N SER A 74 -18.74 -17.22 4.55
CA SER A 74 -17.59 -16.50 5.10
C SER A 74 -17.64 -16.41 6.63
N ILE A 75 -18.82 -16.33 7.25
CA ILE A 75 -18.94 -16.17 8.71
C ILE A 75 -18.55 -17.46 9.42
N ASP A 76 -19.17 -18.58 9.01
CA ASP A 76 -18.90 -19.87 9.64
C ASP A 76 -17.47 -20.34 9.37
N TRP A 77 -16.97 -20.10 8.14
CA TRP A 77 -15.57 -20.35 7.81
C TRP A 77 -14.61 -19.55 8.71
N CYS A 78 -14.85 -18.26 8.90
CA CYS A 78 -14.02 -17.43 9.77
C CYS A 78 -14.07 -17.89 11.23
N ARG A 79 -15.23 -18.34 11.74
CA ARG A 79 -15.37 -18.84 13.11
C ARG A 79 -14.58 -20.13 13.33
N ASP A 80 -14.68 -21.08 12.41
CA ASP A 80 -13.92 -22.32 12.51
C ASP A 80 -12.42 -22.09 12.31
N ARG A 81 -12.05 -21.17 11.41
CA ARG A 81 -10.67 -20.74 11.25
C ARG A 81 -10.14 -20.06 12.51
N LEU A 82 -10.94 -19.21 13.15
CA LEU A 82 -10.58 -18.54 14.39
C LEU A 82 -10.38 -19.53 15.53
N LYS A 83 -11.27 -20.52 15.72
CA LYS A 83 -11.08 -21.60 16.70
C LYS A 83 -9.75 -22.32 16.49
N THR A 84 -9.43 -22.65 15.23
CA THR A 84 -8.17 -23.31 14.88
C THR A 84 -6.96 -22.41 15.20
N LEU A 85 -7.00 -21.14 14.77
CA LEU A 85 -5.92 -20.17 14.99
C LEU A 85 -5.69 -19.86 16.47
N ILE A 86 -6.75 -19.81 17.29
CA ILE A 86 -6.61 -19.64 18.74
C ILE A 86 -5.82 -20.80 19.33
N ARG A 87 -6.18 -22.05 18.98
CA ARG A 87 -5.45 -23.24 19.45
C ARG A 87 -3.99 -23.24 18.99
N ASP A 88 -3.74 -22.89 17.74
CA ASP A 88 -2.37 -22.79 17.19
C ASP A 88 -1.55 -21.71 17.91
N THR A 89 -2.18 -20.57 18.21
CA THR A 89 -1.54 -19.47 18.93
C THR A 89 -1.20 -19.86 20.36
N ASP A 90 -2.11 -20.52 21.07
CA ASP A 90 -1.88 -20.98 22.45
C ASP A 90 -0.81 -22.07 22.50
N ALA A 91 -0.80 -22.99 21.52
CA ALA A 91 0.27 -23.96 21.36
C ALA A 91 1.63 -23.27 21.10
N ALA A 92 1.67 -22.23 20.27
CA ALA A 92 2.87 -21.46 20.02
C ALA A 92 3.36 -20.70 21.27
N ARG A 93 2.43 -20.11 22.05
CA ARG A 93 2.74 -19.45 23.34
C ARG A 93 3.29 -20.44 24.36
N ALA A 94 2.68 -21.61 24.49
CA ALA A 94 3.15 -22.67 25.39
C ALA A 94 4.56 -23.13 25.02
N LYS A 95 4.86 -23.32 23.73
CA LYS A 95 6.21 -23.63 23.24
C LYS A 95 7.22 -22.53 23.57
N TYR A 96 6.83 -21.26 23.43
CA TYR A 96 7.67 -20.11 23.76
C TYR A 96 8.00 -20.07 25.26
N HIS A 97 6.99 -20.20 26.13
CA HIS A 97 7.19 -20.25 27.59
C HIS A 97 7.99 -21.48 28.04
N GLY A 98 7.86 -22.60 27.34
CA GLY A 98 8.68 -23.80 27.55
C GLY A 98 10.14 -23.69 27.08
N GLY A 99 10.58 -22.51 26.61
CA GLY A 99 11.96 -22.28 26.17
C GLY A 99 12.29 -22.80 24.77
N GLY A 100 11.31 -23.31 24.03
CA GLY A 100 11.46 -23.86 22.68
C GLY A 100 11.57 -22.80 21.56
N TYR A 101 12.18 -21.65 21.84
CA TYR A 101 12.30 -20.56 20.87
C TYR A 101 13.64 -20.59 20.13
N LYS A 102 13.61 -20.26 18.83
CA LYS A 102 14.81 -20.12 18.02
C LYS A 102 15.51 -18.80 18.39
N LYS A 103 16.69 -18.90 19.00
CA LYS A 103 17.55 -17.74 19.28
C LYS A 103 18.02 -17.13 17.95
N VAL A 104 17.89 -15.82 17.83
CA VAL A 104 18.39 -15.03 16.70
C VAL A 104 19.66 -14.30 17.11
N ASN A 105 20.59 -14.11 16.16
CA ASN A 105 21.85 -13.40 16.39
C ASN A 105 21.67 -11.87 16.34
N ALA A 106 20.68 -11.37 17.08
CA ALA A 106 20.34 -9.96 17.18
C ALA A 106 19.85 -9.68 18.60
N ALA A 107 20.18 -8.49 19.12
CA ALA A 107 19.79 -8.06 20.46
C ALA A 107 19.39 -6.59 20.45
N PHE A 108 18.46 -6.24 21.31
CA PHE A 108 18.10 -4.86 21.61
C PHE A 108 18.76 -4.46 22.92
N ILE A 109 19.42 -3.31 22.92
CA ILE A 109 20.08 -2.76 24.10
C ILE A 109 19.43 -1.42 24.36
N GLU A 110 18.84 -1.28 25.54
CA GLU A 110 18.26 -0.03 26.02
C GLU A 110 19.27 0.67 26.94
N PHE A 111 19.35 1.99 26.82
CA PHE A 111 20.21 2.83 27.65
C PHE A 111 19.35 3.84 28.40
N LEU A 112 19.77 4.21 29.61
CA LEU A 112 19.07 5.20 30.43
C LEU A 112 19.03 6.59 29.77
N THR A 113 20.08 6.95 29.02
CA THR A 113 20.19 8.24 28.34
C THR A 113 20.49 8.06 26.86
N GLN A 114 19.94 8.95 26.03
CA GLN A 114 20.19 8.94 24.59
C GLN A 114 21.65 9.24 24.24
N SER A 115 22.34 10.06 25.06
CA SER A 115 23.77 10.31 24.92
C SER A 115 24.61 9.05 25.15
N ALA A 116 24.26 8.22 26.14
CA ALA A 116 24.91 6.93 26.37
C ALA A 116 24.68 5.96 25.20
N ALA A 117 23.45 5.91 24.67
CA ALA A 117 23.14 5.11 23.49
C ALA A 117 23.98 5.52 22.27
N GLN A 118 24.11 6.83 22.03
CA GLN A 118 24.92 7.36 20.93
C GLN A 118 26.41 7.11 21.15
N GLY A 119 26.89 7.23 22.39
CA GLY A 119 28.26 6.85 22.76
C GLY A 119 28.54 5.39 22.45
N ALA A 120 27.67 4.47 22.88
CA ALA A 120 27.80 3.03 22.60
C ALA A 120 27.70 2.68 21.12
N TYR A 121 26.94 3.46 20.34
CA TYR A 121 26.87 3.31 18.89
C TYR A 121 28.18 3.70 18.19
N GLN A 122 28.89 4.71 18.72
CA GLN A 122 30.13 5.21 18.12
C GLN A 122 31.37 4.42 18.58
N THR A 123 31.35 3.84 19.78
CA THR A 123 32.47 3.01 20.26
C THR A 123 32.58 1.70 19.49
N LEU A 124 33.82 1.21 19.30
CA LEU A 124 34.08 -0.12 18.75
C LEU A 124 33.77 -1.16 19.84
N SER A 125 32.74 -1.98 19.65
CA SER A 125 32.33 -2.96 20.66
C SER A 125 33.13 -4.27 20.64
N HIS A 126 33.81 -4.59 19.53
CA HIS A 126 34.55 -5.83 19.39
C HIS A 126 35.82 -5.65 18.57
N TYR A 127 36.89 -6.35 18.95
CA TYR A 127 38.20 -6.28 18.29
C TYR A 127 38.20 -6.99 16.91
N GLN A 128 37.31 -7.97 16.70
CA GLN A 128 37.15 -8.60 15.38
C GLN A 128 36.16 -7.79 14.54
N GLY A 129 36.59 -7.40 13.34
CA GLY A 129 35.73 -6.69 12.38
C GLY A 129 34.49 -7.52 12.01
N LEU A 130 33.39 -6.83 11.64
CA LEU A 130 32.09 -7.41 11.25
C LEU A 130 31.30 -8.17 12.34
N HIS A 131 31.84 -8.29 13.55
CA HIS A 131 31.06 -8.75 14.70
C HIS A 131 30.25 -7.59 15.28
N MET A 132 29.03 -7.87 15.74
CA MET A 132 28.06 -6.85 16.22
C MET A 132 27.75 -5.74 15.19
N SER A 133 27.83 -6.05 13.90
CA SER A 133 27.44 -5.16 12.80
C SER A 133 26.32 -5.81 11.98
N PRO A 134 25.28 -5.08 11.53
CA PRO A 134 25.05 -3.64 11.66
C PRO A 134 24.39 -3.23 12.99
N ARG A 135 24.62 -1.98 13.42
CA ARG A 135 23.95 -1.34 14.57
C ARG A 135 23.01 -0.26 14.06
N TYR A 136 21.93 -0.01 14.78
CA TYR A 136 20.97 1.06 14.48
C TYR A 136 20.53 1.71 15.79
N ILE A 137 20.29 3.03 15.77
CA ILE A 137 19.81 3.81 16.90
C ILE A 137 18.54 4.56 16.50
N GLY A 138 17.63 4.81 17.45
CA GLY A 138 16.45 5.64 17.24
C GLY A 138 15.32 4.98 16.42
N MET A 139 15.27 3.65 16.33
CA MET A 139 14.16 2.94 15.68
C MET A 139 12.97 2.79 16.62
N HIS A 140 11.77 3.01 16.12
CA HIS A 140 10.53 2.74 16.84
C HIS A 140 10.17 1.23 16.72
N PRO A 141 9.59 0.57 17.75
CA PRO A 141 9.27 -0.87 17.69
C PRO A 141 8.37 -1.27 16.52
N ASN A 142 7.48 -0.37 16.08
CA ASN A 142 6.59 -0.63 14.93
C ASN A 142 7.29 -0.56 13.56
N GLU A 143 8.49 -0.01 13.49
CA GLU A 143 9.28 0.07 12.25
C GLU A 143 10.15 -1.17 12.03
N ILE A 144 10.23 -2.03 13.03
CA ILE A 144 11.12 -3.19 13.03
C ILE A 144 10.46 -4.35 12.30
N VAL A 145 11.09 -4.78 11.20
CA VAL A 145 10.67 -5.99 10.48
C VAL A 145 11.24 -7.23 11.18
N TRP A 146 10.46 -7.86 12.07
CA TRP A 146 10.88 -9.01 12.89
C TRP A 146 11.46 -10.19 12.09
N GLY A 147 10.93 -10.46 10.89
CA GLY A 147 11.43 -11.51 10.01
C GLY A 147 12.85 -11.26 9.46
N SER A 148 13.32 -10.01 9.52
CA SER A 148 14.65 -9.64 9.01
C SER A 148 15.78 -9.80 10.04
N LEU A 149 15.44 -9.92 11.33
CA LEU A 149 16.43 -10.01 12.41
C LEU A 149 17.26 -11.29 12.36
N GLY A 150 16.68 -12.40 11.87
CA GLY A 150 17.33 -13.70 11.80
C GLY A 150 18.20 -13.92 10.55
N ILE A 151 18.39 -12.90 9.71
CA ILE A 151 19.10 -13.07 8.43
C ILE A 151 20.61 -13.08 8.66
N SER A 152 21.25 -14.17 8.26
CA SER A 152 22.71 -14.32 8.26
C SER A 152 23.39 -13.42 7.22
N TRP A 153 24.66 -13.06 7.45
CA TRP A 153 25.40 -12.18 6.54
C TRP A 153 25.47 -12.72 5.10
N TRP A 154 25.75 -14.01 4.89
CA TRP A 154 25.76 -14.62 3.56
C TRP A 154 24.42 -14.50 2.83
N GLN A 155 23.30 -14.71 3.54
CA GLN A 155 21.97 -14.52 2.95
C GLN A 155 21.72 -13.06 2.53
N LYS A 156 22.25 -12.07 3.27
CA LYS A 156 22.19 -10.65 2.88
C LYS A 156 22.96 -10.40 1.58
N VAL A 157 24.16 -10.97 1.47
CA VAL A 157 25.02 -10.84 0.28
C VAL A 157 24.32 -11.44 -0.95
N VAL A 158 23.84 -12.68 -0.85
CA VAL A 158 23.14 -13.35 -1.96
C VAL A 158 21.92 -12.54 -2.39
N ARG A 159 21.04 -12.14 -1.45
CA ARG A 159 19.85 -11.35 -1.77
C ARG A 159 20.19 -10.03 -2.47
N ARG A 160 21.27 -9.34 -2.04
CA ARG A 160 21.73 -8.10 -2.67
C ARG A 160 22.10 -8.34 -4.14
N TYR A 161 22.89 -9.38 -4.41
CA TYR A 161 23.29 -9.69 -5.78
C TYR A 161 22.12 -10.20 -6.64
N THR A 162 21.20 -10.97 -6.08
CA THR A 162 19.99 -11.41 -6.80
C THR A 162 19.14 -10.21 -7.25
N VAL A 163 18.90 -9.25 -6.36
CA VAL A 163 18.12 -8.05 -6.69
C VAL A 163 18.87 -7.19 -7.71
N GLN A 164 20.19 -7.01 -7.55
CA GLN A 164 20.99 -6.25 -8.49
C GLN A 164 20.96 -6.89 -9.88
N ALA A 165 21.13 -8.21 -9.98
CA ALA A 165 21.08 -8.96 -11.23
C ALA A 165 19.70 -8.83 -11.91
N PHE A 166 18.63 -8.95 -11.13
CA PHE A 166 17.27 -8.78 -11.63
C PHE A 166 17.03 -7.39 -12.22
N ILE A 167 17.44 -6.32 -11.51
CA ILE A 167 17.32 -4.95 -12.00
C ILE A 167 18.16 -4.75 -13.26
N THR A 168 19.39 -5.26 -13.30
CA THR A 168 20.24 -5.13 -14.51
C THR A 168 19.62 -5.84 -15.71
N ALA A 169 19.03 -7.03 -15.53
CA ALA A 169 18.35 -7.74 -16.60
C ALA A 169 17.11 -6.99 -17.10
N LEU A 170 16.33 -6.42 -16.18
CA LEU A 170 15.16 -5.61 -16.51
C LEU A 170 15.54 -4.36 -17.32
N ILE A 171 16.63 -3.68 -16.96
CA ILE A 171 17.14 -2.52 -17.71
C ILE A 171 17.55 -2.94 -19.12
N ILE A 172 18.32 -4.01 -19.29
CA ILE A 172 18.76 -4.50 -20.61
C ILE A 172 17.55 -4.88 -21.48
N PHE A 173 16.57 -5.56 -20.89
CA PHE A 173 15.35 -5.90 -21.60
C PHE A 173 14.59 -4.65 -22.05
N TRP A 174 14.50 -3.63 -21.18
CA TRP A 174 13.76 -2.40 -21.48
C TRP A 174 14.50 -1.47 -22.44
N THR A 175 15.84 -1.45 -22.44
CA THR A 175 16.63 -0.62 -23.37
C THR A 175 16.42 -1.06 -24.81
N ILE A 176 16.24 -2.36 -25.07
CA ILE A 176 15.92 -2.88 -26.41
C ILE A 176 14.60 -2.29 -26.91
N LEU A 177 13.57 -2.22 -26.05
CA LEU A 177 12.27 -1.64 -26.42
C LEU A 177 12.38 -0.15 -26.76
N VAL A 178 13.08 0.62 -25.92
CA VAL A 178 13.28 2.06 -26.13
C VAL A 178 14.14 2.33 -27.37
N ALA A 179 15.16 1.50 -27.64
CA ALA A 179 15.98 1.61 -28.83
C ALA A 179 15.15 1.41 -30.11
N GLY A 180 14.23 0.43 -30.14
CA GLY A 180 13.32 0.23 -31.27
C GLY A 180 12.45 1.45 -31.56
N VAL A 181 11.86 2.05 -30.53
CA VAL A 181 11.07 3.29 -30.66
C VAL A 181 11.94 4.47 -31.11
N GLY A 182 13.16 4.56 -30.58
CA GLY A 182 14.15 5.57 -30.95
C GLY A 182 14.49 5.54 -32.45
N LEU A 183 14.76 4.34 -32.99
CA LEU A 183 15.06 4.13 -34.41
C LEU A 183 13.90 4.58 -35.31
N ILE A 184 12.65 4.28 -34.93
CA ILE A 184 11.45 4.66 -35.69
C ILE A 184 11.26 6.19 -35.69
N SER A 185 11.58 6.88 -34.59
CA SER A 185 11.36 8.32 -34.46
C SER A 185 12.28 9.22 -35.31
N ASN A 186 13.43 8.71 -35.77
CA ASN A 186 14.49 9.51 -36.39
C ASN A 186 15.07 8.87 -37.67
N ILE A 187 14.20 8.28 -38.49
CA ILE A 187 14.55 7.68 -39.78
C ILE A 187 15.35 8.65 -40.69
N PRO A 188 14.99 9.94 -40.87
CA PRO A 188 15.71 10.80 -41.81
C PRO A 188 17.09 11.28 -41.33
N GLN A 189 17.39 11.30 -40.01
CA GLN A 189 18.77 11.55 -39.56
C GLN A 189 19.65 10.30 -39.62
N LEU A 190 19.10 9.09 -39.48
CA LEU A 190 19.86 7.85 -39.73
C LEU A 190 20.29 7.75 -41.21
N ALA A 191 19.41 8.12 -42.14
CA ALA A 191 19.72 8.12 -43.58
C ALA A 191 20.85 9.09 -43.98
N LYS A 192 21.05 10.18 -43.22
CA LYS A 192 22.14 11.14 -43.46
C LYS A 192 23.49 10.63 -42.96
N ILE A 193 23.50 9.88 -41.87
CA ILE A 193 24.73 9.32 -41.27
C ILE A 193 25.21 8.08 -42.06
N SER A 194 24.29 7.28 -42.60
CA SER A 194 24.66 6.12 -43.45
C SER A 194 25.24 6.51 -44.81
N CYS A 195 24.92 7.72 -45.31
CA CYS A 195 25.51 8.30 -46.53
C CYS A 195 27.03 8.62 -46.38
N PHE A 196 27.55 8.73 -45.15
CA PHE A 196 28.99 8.98 -44.91
C PHE A 196 29.87 7.73 -45.07
N TRP A 197 29.34 6.52 -44.87
CA TRP A 197 30.10 5.26 -44.94
C TRP A 197 29.95 4.50 -46.27
N SER A 198 28.94 4.82 -47.07
CA SER A 198 28.75 4.27 -48.41
C SER A 198 28.81 5.41 -49.43
N SER A 199 30.01 5.70 -49.93
CA SER A 199 30.26 6.72 -50.95
C SER A 199 29.63 6.43 -52.32
N THR A 200 28.80 5.40 -52.44
CA THR A 200 28.21 4.97 -53.72
C THR A 200 26.69 5.18 -53.79
N ILE A 201 26.01 5.56 -52.69
CA ILE A 201 24.56 5.84 -52.71
C ILE A 201 24.28 7.19 -52.03
N CYS A 202 24.78 8.27 -52.61
CA CYS A 202 24.37 9.62 -52.20
C CYS A 202 24.65 10.65 -53.31
N PRO A 203 23.78 10.68 -54.34
CA PRO A 203 23.30 11.98 -54.76
C PRO A 203 21.84 11.86 -55.17
N LEU A 204 20.86 12.02 -54.26
CA LEU A 204 19.46 12.30 -54.65
C LEU A 204 18.50 12.65 -53.48
N VAL A 205 18.98 13.26 -52.39
CA VAL A 205 18.11 13.96 -51.42
C VAL A 205 18.67 15.35 -51.17
N HIS A 206 18.79 16.13 -52.24
CA HIS A 206 18.97 17.56 -52.14
C HIS A 206 17.93 18.23 -53.02
N HIS A 207 16.73 18.43 -52.46
CA HIS A 207 15.92 19.64 -52.66
C HIS A 207 14.57 19.49 -51.95
N HIS A 208 14.44 20.11 -50.78
CA HIS A 208 13.24 20.88 -50.46
C HIS A 208 13.67 22.09 -49.61
N PRO A 209 13.50 23.33 -50.11
CA PRO A 209 13.71 24.53 -49.30
C PRO A 209 12.63 24.59 -48.21
N ARG A 210 13.01 24.78 -46.95
CA ARG A 210 12.04 25.18 -45.92
C ARG A 210 11.78 26.68 -46.08
N PRO A 211 10.53 27.12 -46.29
CA PRO A 211 10.22 28.53 -46.15
C PRO A 211 10.28 28.90 -44.66
N SER A 212 10.93 30.02 -44.39
CA SER A 212 10.87 30.76 -43.14
C SER A 212 9.41 31.05 -42.78
N GLN A 213 8.96 30.55 -41.63
CA GLN A 213 7.83 31.14 -40.91
C GLN A 213 8.30 31.55 -39.53
N ASP A 214 8.70 32.81 -39.47
CA ASP A 214 8.61 33.60 -38.28
C ASP A 214 7.15 33.70 -37.80
N LEU A 215 7.02 33.62 -36.48
CA LEU A 215 5.94 34.15 -35.65
C LEU A 215 4.49 33.78 -36.03
N ARG A 216 3.95 32.78 -35.32
CA ARG A 216 2.65 32.96 -34.67
C ARG A 216 2.64 32.42 -33.24
N ARG A 217 2.37 33.36 -32.34
CA ARG A 217 1.94 33.20 -30.95
C ARG A 217 1.12 31.92 -30.74
N ALA A 218 1.41 31.21 -29.67
CA ALA A 218 0.60 31.29 -28.44
C ALA A 218 0.70 29.97 -27.67
N HIS A 219 1.05 30.10 -26.39
CA HIS A 219 0.45 29.33 -25.31
C HIS A 219 0.37 27.82 -25.51
N PHE A 220 1.33 27.07 -24.97
CA PHE A 220 0.97 26.06 -23.98
C PHE A 220 2.14 25.80 -23.03
N SER A 221 1.87 26.10 -21.77
CA SER A 221 2.59 25.70 -20.57
C SER A 221 3.11 24.25 -20.67
N ALA A 222 4.43 24.08 -20.75
CA ALA A 222 5.11 22.86 -20.30
C ALA A 222 6.60 23.12 -20.06
N ARG A 223 6.91 24.06 -19.15
CA ARG A 223 8.21 24.07 -18.48
C ARG A 223 8.18 22.94 -17.43
N ARG A 224 8.22 21.69 -17.90
CA ARG A 224 8.36 20.51 -17.06
C ARG A 224 9.62 19.80 -17.51
N ALA A 225 10.58 19.77 -16.57
CA ALA A 225 11.65 18.79 -16.38
C ALA A 225 12.13 18.08 -17.65
N ILE A 226 13.40 18.22 -18.04
CA ILE A 226 14.45 17.42 -17.41
C ILE A 226 15.71 18.28 -17.32
N HIS A 227 15.99 18.77 -16.11
CA HIS A 227 17.36 19.08 -15.76
C HIS A 227 18.07 17.73 -15.67
N SER A 228 19.05 17.56 -16.54
CA SER A 228 20.08 16.55 -16.52
C SER A 228 20.57 16.30 -15.09
N GLU A 229 20.14 15.22 -14.46
CA GLU A 229 20.89 14.59 -13.39
C GLU A 229 21.74 13.47 -13.99
N CYS A 230 23.04 13.74 -14.06
CA CYS A 230 24.08 12.75 -14.22
C CYS A 230 23.95 11.72 -13.09
N ILE A 231 23.44 10.53 -13.39
CA ILE A 231 23.59 9.36 -12.54
C ILE A 231 25.02 8.84 -12.74
N LEU A 232 25.98 9.48 -12.06
CA LEU A 232 27.27 8.88 -11.74
C LEU A 232 27.07 8.04 -10.48
N PHE A 233 26.90 6.73 -10.68
CA PHE A 233 26.85 5.74 -9.61
C PHE A 233 28.27 5.52 -9.09
N LEU A 234 28.71 6.33 -8.12
CA LEU A 234 29.89 6.05 -7.30
C LEU A 234 29.46 5.25 -6.06
N PRO A 235 30.02 4.06 -5.80
CA PRO A 235 29.76 3.35 -4.57
C PRO A 235 30.60 3.94 -3.43
N GLY A 236 29.91 4.47 -2.42
CA GLY A 236 30.44 4.58 -1.06
C GLY A 236 30.87 5.97 -0.61
N ARG A 237 30.01 6.65 0.17
CA ARG A 237 30.38 7.25 1.46
C ARG A 237 29.15 7.77 2.19
N THR A 238 29.08 7.42 3.47
CA THR A 238 28.21 7.93 4.52
C THR A 238 28.46 9.41 4.81
N GLY A 239 27.42 10.20 5.09
CA GLY A 239 27.58 11.53 5.69
C GLY A 239 26.32 12.39 5.67
N LEU A 240 25.80 12.69 6.86
CA LEU A 240 24.76 13.67 7.15
C LEU A 240 25.09 15.08 6.63
N LEU A 241 24.08 15.79 6.13
CA LEU A 241 23.83 17.21 6.43
C LEU A 241 22.47 17.62 5.86
N GLY A 242 21.56 18.03 6.73
CA GLY A 242 20.30 18.64 6.34
C GLY A 242 20.51 20.03 5.79
N CYS A 243 19.63 20.44 4.87
CA CYS A 243 19.34 21.84 4.63
C CYS A 243 17.90 21.97 4.17
N ASN A 244 17.06 22.45 5.09
CA ASN A 244 15.73 22.98 4.78
C ASN A 244 15.87 24.29 4.00
N THR A 245 14.77 24.69 3.37
CA THR A 245 14.47 26.01 2.80
C THR A 245 15.09 26.35 1.44
N TRP A 246 14.26 26.34 0.40
CA TRP A 246 13.85 27.53 -0.36
C TRP A 246 13.14 27.10 -1.64
N PHE A 247 11.84 27.38 -1.76
CA PHE A 247 11.24 28.04 -2.93
C PHE A 247 9.74 28.23 -2.70
N GLY A 248 9.35 29.46 -2.38
CA GLY A 248 7.96 29.81 -2.17
C GLY A 248 7.74 31.31 -2.14
N ARG A 249 7.85 31.98 -3.30
CA ARG A 249 7.07 33.20 -3.59
C ARG A 249 7.19 33.61 -5.06
N VAL A 250 6.13 33.40 -5.83
CA VAL A 250 5.84 34.16 -7.04
C VAL A 250 4.71 35.12 -6.67
N VAL A 251 5.03 36.40 -6.51
CA VAL A 251 4.06 37.49 -6.49
C VAL A 251 4.46 38.43 -7.62
N ARG A 252 3.52 38.59 -8.56
CA ARG A 252 3.54 39.53 -9.68
C ARG A 252 3.74 40.96 -9.19
N ARG A 253 4.59 41.72 -9.88
CA ARG A 253 4.21 42.93 -10.64
C ARG A 253 5.12 43.03 -11.86
#